data_AF-A0A843AFW9-F1
#
_entry.id   AF-A0A843AFW9-F1
#
_cell.length_a   1.000
_cell.length_b   1.000
_cell.length_c   1.000
_cell.angle_alpha   90.00
_cell.angle_beta   90.00
_cell.angle_gamma   90.00
#
_symmetry.space_group_name_H-M   'P 1'
#
loop_
_entity.id
_entity.type
_entity.pdbx_description
1 polymer ?
#
loop_
_entity_poly.entity_id
_entity_poly.type
_entity_poly.pdbx_seq_one_letter_code
_entity_poly.pdbx_strand_id
1 'polypeptide(L)'
;MDSYCPECGKKLEEGSDFCSDCGTKVNSESVNDFEKNNESTYEQTKVIIKDEKSPGLAAVLSFLIIGLGQIYNGEIAKGLILLVVSYICIALFFLIIPPIIAVILWVYAIYDAYNTAKDINAGIY
;
A
#
# COMPACT_ATOMS: atom_id res chain seq x y z
N MET A 1 22.99 18.87 -36.50
CA MET A 1 22.12 19.19 -35.35
C MET A 1 23.05 19.44 -34.18
N ASP A 2 22.92 20.56 -33.47
CA ASP A 2 23.71 20.78 -32.26
C ASP A 2 23.18 19.88 -31.14
N SER A 3 24.01 18.99 -30.60
CA SER A 3 23.67 18.15 -29.45
C SER A 3 24.09 18.82 -28.15
N TYR A 4 23.30 18.66 -27.09
CA TYR A 4 23.57 19.21 -25.75
C TYR A 4 23.67 18.07 -24.72
N CYS A 5 24.49 18.26 -23.69
CA CYS A 5 24.68 17.29 -22.61
C CYS A 5 23.39 17.15 -21.79
N PRO A 6 22.91 15.93 -21.54
CA PRO A 6 21.69 15.71 -20.75
C PRO A 6 21.84 16.07 -19.27
N GLU A 7 23.05 16.08 -18.73
CA GLU A 7 23.31 16.30 -17.31
C GLU A 7 23.59 17.78 -16.96
N CYS A 8 24.29 18.53 -17.83
CA CYS A 8 24.65 19.94 -17.54
C CYS A 8 24.13 20.95 -18.56
N GLY A 9 23.52 20.49 -19.67
CA GLY A 9 22.93 21.35 -20.69
C GLY A 9 23.91 22.07 -21.61
N LYS A 10 25.22 21.79 -21.54
CA LYS A 10 26.21 22.42 -22.42
C LYS A 10 26.29 21.73 -23.78
N LYS A 11 26.61 22.50 -24.83
CA LYS A 11 26.78 22.01 -26.20
C LYS A 11 27.92 20.98 -26.27
N LEU A 12 27.64 19.84 -26.89
CA LEU A 12 28.59 18.75 -27.10
C LEU A 12 29.37 18.97 -28.40
N GLU A 13 30.62 18.52 -28.40
CA GLU A 13 31.46 18.48 -29.59
C GLU A 13 31.15 17.20 -30.40
N GLU A 14 31.17 17.30 -31.72
CA GLU A 14 30.88 16.18 -32.62
C GLU A 14 31.88 15.03 -32.38
N GLY A 15 31.36 13.84 -32.06
CA GLY A 15 32.17 12.64 -31.81
C GLY A 15 32.83 12.58 -30.43
N SER A 16 32.41 13.42 -29.47
CA SER A 16 32.87 13.30 -28.07
C SER A 16 32.17 12.14 -27.36
N ASP A 17 32.95 11.24 -26.75
CA ASP A 17 32.44 10.15 -25.90
C ASP A 17 32.01 10.63 -24.51
N PHE A 18 32.47 11.83 -24.09
CA PHE A 18 32.25 12.41 -22.78
C PHE A 18 32.07 13.93 -22.87
N CYS A 19 31.23 14.50 -22.00
CA CYS A 19 31.06 15.94 -21.87
C CYS A 19 32.30 16.57 -21.23
N SER A 20 32.90 17.54 -21.91
CA SER A 20 34.11 18.25 -21.47
C SER A 20 33.91 19.12 -20.23
N ASP A 21 32.67 19.43 -19.84
CA ASP A 21 32.40 20.31 -18.69
C ASP A 21 31.98 19.59 -17.42
N CYS A 22 31.20 18.51 -17.51
CA CYS A 22 30.74 17.76 -16.34
C CYS A 22 31.30 16.34 -16.25
N GLY A 23 31.92 15.83 -17.32
CA GLY A 23 32.49 14.48 -17.37
C GLY A 23 31.50 13.35 -17.67
N THR A 24 30.23 13.65 -17.95
CA THR A 24 29.21 12.63 -18.25
C THR A 24 29.48 11.95 -19.60
N LYS A 25 29.39 10.62 -19.65
CA LYS A 25 29.54 9.84 -20.89
C LYS A 25 28.37 10.04 -21.83
N VAL A 26 28.64 10.34 -23.10
CA VAL A 26 27.68 10.59 -24.18
C VAL A 26 28.02 9.69 -25.36
N ASN A 27 27.67 8.39 -25.28
CA ASN A 27 27.93 7.47 -26.39
C ASN A 27 26.87 7.62 -27.49
N SER A 28 27.30 8.02 -28.69
CA SER A 28 26.48 8.15 -29.90
C SER A 28 26.47 6.87 -30.73
N GLU A 29 26.00 5.76 -30.15
CA GLU A 29 25.66 4.54 -30.88
C GLU A 29 24.15 4.26 -30.73
N SER A 30 23.43 4.71 -31.74
CA SER A 30 22.08 4.31 -32.19
C SER A 30 21.04 3.88 -31.14
N VAL A 31 20.15 4.81 -30.78
CA VAL A 31 18.71 4.48 -30.73
C VAL A 31 18.08 5.03 -32.01
N ASN A 32 18.29 4.31 -33.12
CA ASN A 32 17.40 4.39 -34.26
C ASN A 32 16.29 3.37 -34.01
N ASP A 33 15.22 3.81 -33.35
CA ASP A 33 13.91 3.23 -33.57
C ASP A 33 12.86 4.33 -33.44
N PHE A 34 12.75 5.11 -34.51
CA PHE A 34 11.51 5.77 -34.88
C PHE A 34 11.27 5.40 -36.35
N GLU A 35 10.31 4.52 -36.61
CA GLU A 35 9.02 5.02 -37.09
C GLU A 35 7.92 3.94 -37.18
N LYS A 36 6.78 4.33 -36.58
CA LYS A 36 5.40 4.15 -37.03
C LYS A 36 4.87 2.72 -37.19
N ASN A 37 3.85 2.40 -36.38
CA ASN A 37 2.45 2.56 -36.79
C ASN A 37 1.50 2.18 -35.63
N ASN A 38 0.42 2.95 -35.51
CA ASN A 38 -0.90 2.60 -34.96
C ASN A 38 -1.19 2.85 -33.46
N GLU A 39 -2.19 3.73 -33.32
CA GLU A 39 -3.15 3.89 -32.22
C GLU A 39 -2.61 4.20 -30.83
N SER A 40 -2.87 5.44 -30.43
CA SER A 40 -3.29 5.85 -29.09
C SER A 40 -3.70 4.69 -28.18
N THR A 41 -2.73 4.05 -27.55
CA THR A 41 -2.96 3.25 -26.34
C THR A 41 -2.01 3.82 -25.30
N TYR A 42 -2.56 4.76 -24.53
CA TYR A 42 -2.05 5.08 -23.22
C TYR A 42 -2.16 3.79 -22.41
N GLU A 43 -1.13 2.97 -22.41
CA GLU A 43 -0.99 1.95 -21.39
C GLU A 43 -0.60 2.70 -20.11
N GLN A 44 -1.65 3.15 -19.43
CA GLN A 44 -1.59 3.69 -18.10
C GLN A 44 -0.83 2.69 -17.24
N THR A 45 0.46 2.94 -17.01
CA THR A 45 1.12 2.33 -15.86
C THR A 45 0.48 2.98 -14.64
N LYS A 46 -0.67 2.43 -14.23
CA LYS A 46 -1.35 2.80 -13.00
C LYS A 46 -0.37 2.46 -11.90
N VAL A 47 0.32 3.46 -11.38
CA VAL A 47 1.01 3.35 -10.10
C VAL A 47 -0.08 3.06 -9.08
N ILE A 48 -0.33 1.79 -8.78
CA ILE A 48 -1.19 1.38 -7.69
C ILE A 48 -0.42 1.80 -6.43
N ILE A 49 -0.72 2.97 -5.89
CA ILE A 49 -0.30 3.33 -4.54
C ILE A 49 -1.04 2.35 -3.63
N LYS A 50 -0.35 1.28 -3.22
CA LYS A 50 -0.88 0.33 -2.26
C LYS A 50 -0.84 1.02 -0.90
N ASP A 51 -1.99 1.41 -0.38
CA ASP A 51 -2.09 1.96 0.96
C ASP A 51 -1.71 0.89 1.98
N GLU A 52 -0.49 0.98 2.52
CA GLU A 52 -0.04 0.10 3.59
C GLU A 52 -0.84 0.39 4.86
N LYS A 53 -1.48 -0.65 5.39
CA LYS A 53 -2.15 -0.61 6.70
C LYS A 53 -1.11 -0.84 7.78
N SER A 54 -1.34 -0.32 8.98
CA SER A 54 -0.44 -0.55 10.11
C SER A 54 -1.02 -1.66 11.01
N PRO A 55 -0.43 -2.88 11.06
CA PRO A 55 -0.98 -3.99 11.83
C PRO A 55 -1.05 -3.70 13.33
N GLY A 56 -0.06 -2.98 13.86
CA GLY A 56 -0.06 -2.56 15.26
C GLY A 56 -1.21 -1.59 15.58
N LEU A 57 -1.52 -0.65 14.69
CA LEU A 57 -2.64 0.27 14.88
C LEU A 57 -3.98 -0.48 14.81
N ALA A 58 -4.13 -1.40 13.86
CA ALA A 58 -5.33 -2.24 13.77
C ALA A 58 -5.56 -3.04 15.06
N ALA A 59 -4.49 -3.61 15.63
CA ALA A 59 -4.54 -4.32 16.90
C ALA A 59 -4.92 -3.40 18.08
N VAL A 60 -4.30 -2.22 18.18
CA VAL A 60 -4.62 -1.24 19.24
C VAL A 60 -6.06 -0.75 19.12
N LEU A 61 -6.56 -0.53 17.92
CA LEU A 61 -7.95 -0.14 17.69
C LEU A 61 -8.91 -1.22 18.20
N SER A 62 -8.68 -2.50 17.85
CA SER A 62 -9.46 -3.62 18.37
C SER A 62 -9.32 -3.83 19.88
N PHE A 63 -8.15 -3.51 20.46
CA PHE A 63 -7.93 -3.57 21.90
C PHE A 63 -8.77 -2.52 22.64
N LEU A 64 -8.75 -1.27 22.16
CA LEU A 64 -9.50 -0.17 22.77
C LEU A 64 -11.01 -0.36 22.62
N ILE A 65 -11.45 -0.70 21.41
CA ILE A 65 -12.87 -0.94 21.11
C ILE A 65 -12.94 -2.11 20.12
N ILE A 66 -13.52 -3.21 20.59
CA ILE A 66 -13.72 -4.39 19.78
C ILE A 66 -14.49 -4.07 18.48
N GLY A 67 -13.98 -4.55 17.34
CA GLY A 67 -14.53 -4.29 16.02
C GLY A 67 -13.92 -3.10 15.27
N LEU A 68 -13.25 -2.15 15.95
CA LEU A 68 -12.64 -0.99 15.27
C LEU A 68 -11.45 -1.36 14.38
N GLY A 69 -10.62 -2.33 14.77
CA GLY A 69 -9.51 -2.78 13.93
C GLY A 69 -9.98 -3.34 12.59
N GLN A 70 -11.13 -4.02 12.57
CA GLN A 70 -11.74 -4.51 11.31
C GLN A 70 -12.32 -3.38 10.47
N ILE A 71 -12.94 -2.39 11.08
CA ILE A 71 -13.39 -1.19 10.36
C ILE A 71 -12.19 -0.45 9.73
N TYR A 72 -11.07 -0.36 10.44
CA TYR A 72 -9.83 0.21 9.93
C TYR A 72 -9.26 -0.56 8.72
N ASN A 73 -9.35 -1.88 8.75
CA ASN A 73 -8.94 -2.76 7.65
C ASN A 73 -9.91 -2.69 6.44
N GLY A 74 -11.07 -2.05 6.57
CA GLY A 74 -12.11 -1.97 5.53
C GLY A 74 -13.21 -3.03 5.66
N GLU A 75 -13.11 -3.91 6.66
CA GLU A 75 -14.08 -4.98 6.94
C GLU A 75 -15.25 -4.48 7.81
N ILE A 76 -16.04 -3.57 7.26
CA ILE A 76 -17.13 -2.91 8.00
C ILE A 76 -18.14 -3.92 8.57
N ALA A 77 -18.52 -4.93 7.77
CA ALA A 77 -19.48 -5.93 8.20
C ALA A 77 -18.97 -6.77 9.39
N LYS A 78 -17.73 -7.27 9.32
CA LYS A 78 -17.12 -8.02 10.43
C LYS A 78 -16.97 -7.15 11.67
N GLY A 79 -16.51 -5.90 11.49
CA GLY A 79 -16.38 -4.95 12.58
C GLY A 79 -17.70 -4.68 13.30
N LEU A 80 -18.78 -4.45 12.55
CA LEU A 80 -20.11 -4.21 13.12
C LEU A 80 -20.67 -5.45 13.85
N ILE A 81 -20.48 -6.65 13.28
CA ILE A 81 -20.89 -7.90 13.93
C ILE A 81 -20.17 -8.06 15.27
N LEU A 82 -18.85 -7.90 15.29
CA LEU A 82 -18.06 -8.00 16.53
C LEU A 82 -18.47 -6.95 17.56
N LEU A 83 -18.75 -5.72 17.12
CA LEU A 83 -19.20 -4.63 18.00
C LEU A 83 -20.57 -4.95 18.61
N VAL A 84 -21.56 -5.33 17.81
CA VAL A 84 -22.92 -5.63 18.30
C VAL A 84 -22.94 -6.87 19.19
N VAL A 85 -22.30 -7.97 18.78
CA VAL A 85 -22.29 -9.23 19.54
C VAL A 85 -21.60 -9.03 20.89
N SER A 86 -20.46 -8.35 20.91
CA SER A 86 -19.75 -8.11 22.17
C SER A 86 -20.53 -7.21 23.13
N TYR A 87 -21.20 -6.16 22.63
CA TYR A 87 -22.06 -5.31 23.47
C TYR A 87 -23.26 -6.08 24.03
N ILE A 88 -23.85 -7.01 23.26
CA ILE A 88 -24.89 -7.91 23.76
C ILE A 88 -24.33 -8.82 24.87
N CYS A 89 -23.14 -9.40 24.67
CA CYS A 89 -22.50 -10.23 25.70
C CYS A 89 -22.21 -9.44 26.99
N ILE A 90 -21.78 -8.17 26.87
CA ILE A 90 -21.57 -7.27 28.00
C ILE A 90 -22.89 -6.89 28.66
N ALA A 91 -23.96 -6.61 27.90
CA ALA A 91 -25.28 -6.32 28.47
C ALA A 91 -25.84 -7.50 29.26
N LEU A 92 -25.48 -8.72 28.88
CA LEU A 92 -25.84 -9.97 29.56
C LEU A 92 -24.83 -10.38 30.66
N PHE A 93 -24.03 -9.45 31.21
CA PHE A 93 -22.96 -9.79 32.18
C PHE A 93 -23.45 -10.51 33.45
N PHE A 94 -24.73 -10.36 33.80
CA PHE A 94 -25.34 -11.04 34.95
C PHE A 94 -25.38 -12.57 34.79
N LEU A 95 -25.19 -13.08 33.56
CA LEU A 95 -24.97 -14.49 33.28
C LEU A 95 -23.46 -14.80 33.29
N ILE A 96 -23.06 -15.97 33.76
CA ILE A 96 -21.64 -16.35 33.87
C ILE A 96 -21.00 -16.60 32.49
N ILE A 97 -21.77 -17.14 31.54
CA ILE A 97 -21.26 -17.58 30.24
C ILE A 97 -20.90 -16.41 29.30
N PRO A 98 -21.74 -15.36 29.11
CA PRO A 98 -21.46 -14.28 28.16
C PRO A 98 -20.17 -13.48 28.41
N PRO A 99 -19.77 -13.13 29.65
CA PRO A 99 -18.48 -12.49 29.90
C PRO A 99 -17.27 -13.31 29.44
N ILE A 100 -17.31 -14.63 29.61
CA ILE A 100 -16.23 -15.52 29.15
C ILE A 100 -16.13 -15.48 27.62
N ILE A 101 -17.27 -15.55 26.94
CA ILE A 101 -17.34 -15.42 25.48
C ILE A 101 -16.82 -14.04 25.04
N ALA A 102 -17.20 -12.96 25.74
CA ALA A 102 -16.76 -11.61 25.41
C ALA A 102 -15.23 -11.46 25.47
N VAL A 103 -14.57 -12.05 26.49
CA VAL A 103 -13.11 -12.04 26.60
C VAL A 103 -12.45 -12.82 25.45
N ILE A 104 -13.00 -13.98 25.09
CA ILE A 104 -12.50 -14.78 23.96
C ILE A 104 -12.64 -14.00 22.64
N LEU A 105 -13.80 -13.39 22.40
CA LEU A 105 -14.04 -12.57 21.21
C LEU A 105 -13.14 -11.34 21.15
N TRP A 106 -12.83 -10.73 22.30
CA TRP A 106 -11.93 -9.59 22.38
C TRP A 106 -10.50 -9.96 21.97
N VAL A 107 -9.96 -11.06 22.50
CA VAL A 107 -8.63 -11.56 22.08
C VAL A 107 -8.64 -11.95 20.61
N TYR A 108 -9.68 -12.63 20.14
CA TYR A 108 -9.85 -12.98 18.73
C TYR A 108 -9.83 -11.72 17.85
N ALA A 109 -10.58 -10.67 18.18
CA ALA A 109 -10.65 -9.45 17.38
C ALA A 109 -9.32 -8.69 17.28
N ILE A 110 -8.46 -8.77 18.31
CA ILE A 110 -7.11 -8.19 18.26
C ILE A 110 -6.24 -8.98 17.29
N TYR A 111 -6.23 -10.31 17.42
CA TYR A 111 -5.45 -11.19 16.54
C TYR A 111 -5.90 -11.07 15.08
N ASP A 112 -7.22 -11.12 14.85
CA ASP A 112 -7.85 -11.00 13.53
C ASP A 112 -7.49 -9.65 12.90
N ALA A 113 -7.57 -8.53 13.64
CA ALA A 113 -7.27 -7.21 13.08
C ALA A 113 -5.80 -7.04 12.71
N TYR A 114 -4.90 -7.62 13.51
CA TYR A 114 -3.46 -7.63 13.25
C TYR A 114 -3.13 -8.45 12.00
N ASN A 115 -3.62 -9.69 11.92
CA ASN A 115 -3.34 -10.56 10.79
C ASN A 115 -4.00 -10.04 9.51
N THR A 116 -5.25 -9.59 9.55
CA THR A 116 -5.91 -8.98 8.39
C THR A 116 -5.11 -7.80 7.84
N ALA A 117 -4.63 -6.89 8.69
CA ALA A 117 -3.80 -5.77 8.25
C ALA A 117 -2.50 -6.25 7.58
N LYS A 118 -1.89 -7.31 8.12
CA LYS A 118 -0.70 -7.94 7.54
C LYS A 118 -1.01 -8.60 6.19
N ASP A 119 -2.15 -9.25 6.05
CA ASP A 119 -2.58 -9.92 4.82
C ASP A 119 -2.90 -8.89 3.72
N ILE A 120 -3.53 -7.77 4.07
CA ILE A 120 -3.75 -6.62 3.17
C ILE A 120 -2.39 -6.09 2.66
N ASN A 121 -1.43 -5.89 3.56
CA ASN A 121 -0.09 -5.45 3.20
C ASN A 121 0.68 -6.47 2.35
N ALA A 122 0.46 -7.76 2.57
CA ALA A 122 1.03 -8.83 1.76
C ALA A 122 0.29 -9.01 0.41
N GLY A 123 -0.93 -8.47 0.27
CA GLY A 123 -1.74 -8.61 -0.94
C GLY A 123 -2.37 -9.99 -1.11
N ILE A 124 -2.57 -10.70 0.01
CA ILE A 124 -3.14 -12.05 0.05
C ILE A 124 -4.56 -12.07 0.66
N TYR A 125 -5.12 -10.88 0.86
CA TYR A 125 -6.41 -10.64 1.51
C TYR A 125 -7.56 -10.63 0.51
#